data_AF-X0W9Q7-F1
#
_entry.id   AF-X0W9Q7-F1
#
_cell.length_a   1.000
_cell.length_b   1.000
_cell.length_c   1.000
_cell.angle_alpha   90.00
_cell.angle_beta   90.00
_cell.angle_gamma   90.00
#
_symmetry.space_group_name_H-M   'P 1'
#
loop_
_entity.id
_entity.type
_entity.pdbx_description
1 polymer ?
#
loop_
_entity_poly.entity_id
_entity_poly.type
_entity_poly.pdbx_seq_one_letter_code
_entity_poly.pdbx_strand_id
1 'polypeptide(L)'
;MPRYDNNNTGFVNRELKLPLNLKWEFRTSAVVKANLVGNSYFIVAGDLAGNLYLLNSISGKKLSKKRIKGEFVAPPVLVDSL
;
A
#
# COMPACT_ATOMS: atom_id res chain seq x y z
N MET A 1 -8.95 8.87 9.47
CA MET A 1 -8.56 7.74 8.60
C MET A 1 -7.44 6.98 9.30
N PRO A 2 -7.45 5.63 9.29
CA PRO A 2 -6.39 4.83 9.90
C PRO A 2 -5.01 5.22 9.39
N ARG A 3 -4.04 5.34 10.31
CA ARG A 3 -2.62 5.47 9.99
C ARG A 3 -1.82 4.42 10.77
N TYR A 4 -0.52 4.36 10.51
CA TYR A 4 0.43 3.36 10.99
C TYR A 4 0.33 2.97 12.49
N ASP A 5 -0.10 3.89 13.36
CA ASP A 5 -0.21 3.70 14.80
C ASP A 5 -1.64 3.90 15.32
N ASN A 6 -1.93 3.40 16.52
CA ASN A 6 -3.24 3.50 17.18
C ASN A 6 -3.68 4.95 17.45
N ASN A 7 -2.74 5.89 17.53
CA ASN A 7 -3.00 7.32 17.70
C ASN A 7 -3.27 8.03 16.38
N ASN A 8 -3.26 7.30 15.25
CA ASN A 8 -3.42 7.81 13.90
C ASN A 8 -2.43 8.92 13.51
N THR A 9 -1.20 8.90 14.04
CA THR A 9 -0.21 9.94 13.73
C THR A 9 0.43 9.70 12.37
N GLY A 10 0.71 8.44 12.04
CA GLY A 10 1.50 8.09 10.87
C GLY A 10 3.01 8.32 11.08
N PHE A 11 3.45 8.48 12.33
CA PHE A 11 4.83 8.70 12.67
C PHE A 11 5.64 7.40 12.54
N VAL A 12 6.80 7.51 11.91
CA VAL A 12 7.79 6.43 11.83
C VAL A 12 9.10 6.97 12.37
N ASN A 13 9.61 6.38 13.44
CA ASN A 13 10.88 6.77 14.05
C ASN A 13 12.05 6.25 13.20
N ARG A 14 12.39 6.97 12.12
CA ARG A 14 13.48 6.60 11.21
C ARG A 14 14.16 7.83 10.63
N GLU A 15 15.49 7.84 10.67
CA GLU A 15 16.28 8.83 9.96
C GLU A 15 16.33 8.53 8.46
N LEU A 16 16.11 9.56 7.63
CA LEU A 16 16.24 9.47 6.18
C LEU A 16 17.63 9.92 5.75
N LYS A 17 18.30 9.09 4.96
CA LYS A 17 19.53 9.48 4.26
C LYS A 17 19.17 10.02 2.89
N LEU A 18 19.52 11.29 2.65
CA LEU A 18 19.27 11.99 1.39
C LEU A 18 20.54 11.99 0.51
N PRO A 19 20.41 12.05 -0.83
CA PRO A 19 19.16 12.10 -1.59
C PRO A 19 18.47 10.72 -1.69
N LEU A 20 17.16 10.73 -1.86
CA LEU A 20 16.39 9.51 -2.17
C LEU A 20 16.41 9.27 -3.68
N ASN A 21 16.51 8.00 -4.08
CA ASN A 21 16.42 7.56 -5.48
C ASN A 21 15.18 6.68 -5.68
N LEU A 22 14.53 6.81 -6.84
CA LEU A 22 13.41 5.93 -7.24
C LEU A 22 13.93 4.50 -7.39
N LYS A 23 13.39 3.56 -6.61
CA LYS A 23 13.75 2.13 -6.70
C LYS A 23 12.93 1.37 -7.73
N TRP A 24 11.63 1.63 -7.77
CA TRP A 24 10.70 0.97 -8.67
C TRP A 24 9.39 1.76 -8.78
N GLU A 25 8.64 1.50 -9.84
CA GLU A 25 7.29 2.01 -10.05
C GLU A 25 6.35 0.87 -10.47
N PHE A 26 5.06 1.02 -10.18
CA PHE A 26 4.03 0.06 -10.58
C PHE A 26 2.79 0.82 -11.08
N ARG A 27 2.36 0.51 -12.31
CA ARG A 27 1.18 1.13 -12.92
C ARG A 27 -0.09 0.40 -12.52
N THR A 28 -1.02 1.10 -11.89
CA THR A 28 -2.37 0.60 -11.58
C THR A 28 -3.32 0.76 -12.77
N SER A 29 -4.46 0.06 -12.70
CA SER A 29 -5.48 0.09 -13.77
C SER A 29 -6.40 1.31 -13.63
N ALA A 30 -6.51 1.89 -12.44
CA ALA A 30 -7.24 3.12 -12.15
C ALA A 30 -6.56 3.91 -11.03
N VAL A 31 -7.16 5.05 -10.67
CA VAL A 31 -6.70 5.92 -9.59
C VAL A 31 -6.63 5.16 -8.27
N VAL A 32 -5.49 5.26 -7.57
CA VAL A 32 -5.36 4.86 -6.16
C VAL A 32 -5.69 6.09 -5.31
N LYS A 33 -6.85 6.08 -4.65
CA LYS A 33 -7.34 7.23 -3.88
C LYS A 33 -6.96 7.17 -2.40
N ALA A 34 -6.86 5.97 -1.85
CA ALA A 34 -6.60 5.75 -0.43
C ALA A 34 -5.12 5.47 -0.15
N ASN A 35 -4.71 5.59 1.13
CA ASN A 35 -3.38 5.18 1.58
C ASN A 35 -3.14 3.69 1.34
N LEU A 36 -1.88 3.31 1.16
CA LEU A 36 -1.46 1.92 1.06
C LEU A 36 -1.11 1.35 2.45
N VAL A 37 -1.15 0.02 2.59
CA VAL A 37 -0.62 -0.68 3.77
C VAL A 37 0.46 -1.66 3.33
N GLY A 38 1.49 -1.87 4.15
CA GLY A 38 2.56 -2.80 3.80
C GLY A 38 3.58 -2.97 4.91
N ASN A 39 4.51 -3.88 4.67
CA ASN A 39 5.64 -4.18 5.55
C ASN A 39 6.91 -4.41 4.71
N SER A 40 7.94 -4.96 5.33
CA SER A 40 9.23 -5.25 4.66
C SER A 40 9.13 -6.25 3.50
N TYR A 41 8.01 -6.96 3.33
CA TYR A 41 7.84 -8.01 2.32
C TYR A 41 6.84 -7.61 1.22
N PHE A 42 5.75 -6.95 1.58
CA PHE A 42 4.68 -6.64 0.64
C PHE A 42 4.02 -5.27 0.86
N ILE A 43 3.35 -4.80 -0.19
CA ILE A 43 2.49 -3.61 -0.20
C ILE A 43 1.14 -4.01 -0.77
N VAL A 44 0.06 -3.51 -0.17
CA VAL A 44 -1.32 -3.67 -0.62
C VAL A 44 -1.88 -2.32 -1.05
N ALA A 45 -2.46 -2.28 -2.25
CA ALA A 45 -3.08 -1.09 -2.82
C ALA A 45 -4.46 -1.42 -3.41
N GLY A 46 -5.45 -0.56 -3.18
CA GLY A 46 -6.75 -0.63 -3.83
C GLY A 46 -6.92 0.52 -4.82
N ASP A 47 -7.50 0.26 -5.99
CA ASP A 47 -7.88 1.32 -6.96
C ASP A 47 -9.40 1.48 -7.12
N LEU A 48 -9.79 2.58 -7.76
CA LEU A 48 -11.20 2.91 -8.02
C LEU A 48 -11.87 2.01 -9.07
N ALA A 49 -11.15 1.10 -9.73
CA ALA A 49 -11.74 0.09 -10.62
C ALA A 49 -11.99 -1.25 -9.91
N GLY A 50 -11.86 -1.28 -8.58
CA GLY A 50 -12.09 -2.46 -7.75
C GLY A 50 -10.94 -3.45 -7.77
N ASN A 51 -9.73 -3.02 -8.14
CA ASN A 51 -8.55 -3.88 -8.10
C ASN A 51 -7.81 -3.75 -6.76
N LEU A 52 -7.56 -4.89 -6.11
CA LEU A 52 -6.68 -5.03 -4.97
C LEU A 52 -5.37 -5.67 -5.43
N TYR A 53 -4.27 -4.92 -5.31
CA TYR A 53 -2.93 -5.35 -5.70
C TYR A 53 -2.14 -5.77 -4.46
N LEU A 54 -1.43 -6.88 -4.56
CA LEU A 54 -0.35 -7.26 -3.64
C LEU A 54 0.96 -7.17 -4.40
N LEU A 55 1.87 -6.32 -3.93
CA LEU A 55 3.16 -6.05 -4.57
C LEU A 55 4.29 -6.51 -3.64
N ASN A 56 5.39 -6.96 -4.20
CA ASN A 56 6.63 -7.16 -3.47
C ASN A 56 7.24 -5.79 -3.15
N SER A 57 7.50 -5.52 -1.87
CA SER A 57 7.98 -4.20 -1.39
C SER A 57 9.35 -3.80 -1.94
N ILE A 58 10.20 -4.78 -2.26
CA ILE A 58 11.59 -4.56 -2.68
C ILE A 58 11.70 -4.34 -4.18
N SER A 59 11.01 -5.16 -4.97
CA SER A 59 11.11 -5.15 -6.44
C SER A 59 9.98 -4.41 -7.14
N GLY A 60 8.89 -4.07 -6.45
CA GLY A 60 7.69 -3.49 -7.05
C GLY A 60 6.88 -4.48 -7.90
N LYS A 61 7.34 -5.74 -8.04
CA LYS A 61 6.64 -6.75 -8.83
C LYS A 61 5.31 -7.11 -8.19
N LYS A 62 4.27 -7.20 -9.02
CA LYS A 62 2.95 -7.71 -8.62
C LYS A 62 3.05 -9.18 -8.22
N LEU A 63 2.81 -9.47 -6.95
CA LEU A 63 2.68 -10.82 -6.41
C LEU A 63 1.30 -11.40 -6.74
N SER A 64 0.24 -10.60 -6.55
CA SER A 64 -1.11 -10.99 -6.91
C SER A 64 -2.00 -9.78 -7.21
N LYS A 65 -3.16 -10.04 -7.82
CA LYS A 65 -4.22 -9.06 -8.05
C LYS A 65 -5.56 -9.76 -7.91
N LYS A 66 -6.46 -9.17 -7.13
CA LYS A 66 -7.86 -9.62 -7.04
C LYS A 66 -8.77 -8.47 -7.43
N ARG A 67 -9.75 -8.74 -8.29
CA ARG A 67 -10.78 -7.76 -8.63
C ARG A 67 -12.05 -8.07 -7.85
N ILE A 68 -12.64 -7.05 -7.25
CA ILE A 68 -13.95 -7.11 -6.61
C ILE A 68 -14.90 -6.14 -7.31
N LYS A 69 -16.20 -6.32 -7.07
CA LYS A 69 -17.20 -5.35 -7.52
C LYS A 69 -17.16 -4.13 -6.59
N GLY A 70 -17.12 -2.93 -7.16
CA GLY A 70 -17.06 -1.67 -6.42
C GLY A 70 -15.68 -1.02 -6.47
N GLU A 71 -15.48 -0.01 -5.62
CA GLU A 71 -14.28 0.83 -5.59
C GLU A 71 -13.58 0.74 -4.24
N PHE A 72 -12.25 0.85 -4.24
CA PHE A 72 -11.50 1.03 -3.00
C PHE A 72 -11.33 2.51 -2.69
N VAL A 73 -12.20 3.03 -1.83
CA VAL A 73 -12.18 4.44 -1.37
C VAL A 73 -11.60 4.62 0.03
N ALA A 74 -11.43 3.52 0.78
CA ALA A 74 -10.87 3.51 2.13
C ALA A 74 -9.52 2.77 2.15
N PRO A 75 -8.60 3.12 3.05
CA PRO A 75 -7.32 2.43 3.16
C PRO A 75 -7.53 0.98 3.63
N PRO A 76 -6.81 0.00 3.06
CA PRO A 76 -6.79 -1.35 3.59
C PRO A 76 -6.19 -1.37 5.01
N VAL A 77 -6.69 -2.29 5.83
CA VAL A 77 -6.13 -2.60 7.15
C VAL A 77 -5.59 -4.01 7.09
N LEU A 78 -4.33 -4.18 7.49
CA LEU A 78 -3.73 -5.49 7.68
C LEU A 78 -4.05 -5.93 9.11
N VAL A 79 -4.85 -6.98 9.24
CA VAL A 79 -5.07 -7.67 10.52
C VAL A 79 -4.24 -8.94 10.43
N ASP A 80 -3.12 -8.99 11.14
CA ASP A 80 -2.37 -10.23 11.32
C ASP A 80 -3.15 -11.06 12.35
N SER A 81 -3.71 -12.18 11.93
CA SER A 81 -4.24 -13.16 12.88
C SER A 81 -3.03 -13.79 13.59
N LEU A 82 -2.77 -13.35 14.82
CA LEU A 82 -2.01 -14.15 15.78
C LEU A 82 -2.70 -15.50 16.00
#